data_AF-A0A9Q1JGJ7-F1
#
_entry.id   AF-A0A9Q1JGJ7-F1
#
_cell.length_a   1.000
_cell.length_b   1.000
_cell.length_c   1.000
_cell.angle_alpha   90.00
_cell.angle_beta   90.00
_cell.angle_gamma   90.00
#
_symmetry.space_group_name_H-M   'P 1'
#
loop_
_entity.id
_entity.type
_entity.pdbx_description
1 polymer ?
#
loop_
_entity_poly.entity_id
_entity_poly.type
_entity_poly.pdbx_seq_one_letter_code
_entity_poly.pdbx_strand_id
1 'polypeptide(L)'
;MEFGSTEGTPRGLFTCELCELTTPFTYYGQKPPNTRAIVLLEECYVMKDPFCPEKEKFLVLGSTCSLCHKTVCVGADCSLFYTKRFCLRCVREHLDQFPPPIQAELMKKKPTGKTPGLASS
;
A
#
# COMPACT_ATOMS: atom_id res chain seq x y z
N MET A 1 -11.24 16.22 27.09
CA MET A 1 -9.87 16.12 27.61
C MET A 1 -9.06 15.30 26.61
N GLU A 2 -8.18 16.03 25.92
CA GLU A 2 -7.03 15.69 25.06
C GLU A 2 -6.96 14.32 24.35
N PHE A 3 -7.17 14.34 23.02
CA PHE A 3 -6.66 13.34 22.09
C PHE A 3 -5.19 13.63 21.78
N GLY A 4 -4.30 13.22 22.67
CA GLY A 4 -2.86 13.22 22.39
C GLY A 4 -2.52 12.07 21.44
N SER A 5 -2.53 12.32 20.13
CA SER A 5 -1.87 11.42 19.18
C SER A 5 -0.39 11.77 19.19
N THR A 6 0.48 10.80 19.44
CA THR A 6 1.94 10.94 19.28
C THR A 6 2.25 11.19 17.80
N GLU A 7 2.29 12.46 17.40
CA GLU A 7 2.36 12.85 15.99
C GLU A 7 3.76 12.61 15.43
N GLY A 8 3.84 11.81 14.36
CA GLY A 8 5.07 11.58 13.59
C GLY A 8 5.97 10.47 14.13
N THR A 9 5.68 9.88 15.28
CA THR A 9 6.43 8.70 15.75
C THR A 9 6.01 7.46 14.96
N PRO A 10 6.96 6.66 14.44
CA PRO A 10 6.66 5.35 13.88
C PRO A 10 5.85 4.48 14.85
N ARG A 11 4.70 3.99 14.40
CA ARG A 11 3.87 3.03 15.16
C ARG A 11 4.34 1.58 14.97
N GLY A 12 5.15 1.36 13.94
CA GLY A 12 5.70 0.06 13.60
C GLY A 12 6.29 0.07 12.19
N LEU A 13 6.59 -1.12 11.69
CA LEU A 13 7.06 -1.34 10.33
C LEU A 13 5.93 -1.89 9.47
N PHE A 14 5.80 -1.34 8.27
CA PHE A 14 5.05 -1.94 7.18
C PHE A 14 6.01 -2.83 6.40
N THR A 15 5.63 -4.08 6.12
CA THR A 15 6.41 -5.00 5.29
C THR A 15 5.52 -5.61 4.21
N CYS A 16 5.88 -5.39 2.95
CA CYS A 16 5.20 -6.03 1.82
C CYS A 16 5.60 -7.51 1.73
N GLU A 17 4.62 -8.42 1.76
CA GLU A 17 4.87 -9.87 1.68
C GLU A 17 5.19 -10.38 0.26
N LEU A 18 5.24 -9.49 -0.75
CA LEU A 18 5.59 -9.85 -2.12
C LEU A 18 6.96 -9.36 -2.58
N CYS A 19 7.38 -8.16 -2.15
CA CYS A 19 8.66 -7.57 -2.54
C CYS A 19 9.56 -7.24 -1.34
N GLU A 20 9.13 -7.58 -0.13
CA GLU A 20 9.88 -7.39 1.13
C GLU A 20 10.19 -5.92 1.49
N LEU A 21 9.66 -4.96 0.72
CA LEU A 21 9.75 -3.54 1.03
C LEU A 21 9.28 -3.31 2.47
N THR A 22 10.21 -2.84 3.29
CA THR A 22 9.98 -2.56 4.70
C THR A 22 10.25 -1.10 4.99
N THR A 23 9.28 -0.41 5.57
CA THR A 23 9.39 1.02 5.93
C THR A 23 8.54 1.35 7.15
N PRO A 24 8.95 2.31 7.99
CA PRO A 24 8.10 2.76 9.10
C PRO A 24 6.77 3.33 8.62
N PHE A 25 5.71 3.10 9.39
CA PHE A 25 4.41 3.75 9.20
C PHE A 25 3.99 4.51 10.46
N THR A 26 3.22 5.58 10.29
CA THR A 26 2.74 6.42 11.40
C THR A 26 1.24 6.26 11.65
N TYR A 27 0.48 5.71 10.71
CA TYR A 27 -0.95 5.44 10.88
C TYR A 27 -1.44 4.24 10.05
N TYR A 28 -2.47 3.57 10.56
CA TYR A 28 -3.22 2.53 9.84
C TYR A 28 -4.72 2.82 9.97
N GLY A 29 -5.42 2.84 8.84
CA GLY A 29 -6.87 3.05 8.79
C GLY A 29 -7.32 3.88 7.58
N GLN A 30 -8.60 4.25 7.56
CA GLN A 30 -9.21 5.00 6.46
C GLN A 30 -9.15 6.52 6.62
N LYS A 31 -8.91 7.04 7.83
CA LYS A 31 -8.97 8.48 8.13
C LYS A 31 -7.63 8.96 8.65
N PRO A 32 -6.65 9.20 7.76
CA PRO A 32 -5.35 9.74 8.17
C PRO A 32 -5.53 11.02 9.00
N PRO A 33 -4.80 11.16 10.11
CA PRO A 33 -4.86 12.36 10.94
C PRO A 33 -4.45 13.59 10.11
N ASN A 34 -4.91 14.76 10.54
CA ASN A 34 -4.56 16.07 9.95
C ASN A 34 -4.97 16.27 8.48
N THR A 35 -5.94 15.49 8.02
CA THR A 35 -6.55 15.69 6.70
C THR A 35 -8.01 16.08 6.91
N ARG A 36 -8.31 17.39 6.80
CA ARG A 36 -9.62 17.94 7.20
C ARG A 36 -10.82 17.40 6.38
N ALA A 37 -10.58 16.67 5.29
CA ALA A 37 -11.63 16.15 4.42
C ALA A 37 -11.26 14.88 3.63
N ILE A 38 -10.18 14.16 3.97
CA ILE A 38 -9.77 12.98 3.19
C ILE A 38 -10.19 11.70 3.91
N VAL A 39 -10.87 10.82 3.20
CA VAL A 39 -11.18 9.46 3.63
C VAL A 39 -10.70 8.51 2.54
N LEU A 40 -9.86 7.56 2.92
CA LEU A 40 -9.37 6.51 2.03
C LEU A 40 -10.45 5.44 1.85
N LEU A 41 -10.50 4.86 0.64
CA LEU A 41 -11.47 3.83 0.28
C LEU A 41 -11.16 2.46 0.93
N GLU A 42 -9.98 2.33 1.55
CA GLU A 42 -9.53 1.12 2.23
C GLU A 42 -8.66 1.48 3.45
N GLU A 43 -8.48 0.54 4.37
CA GLU A 43 -7.56 0.71 5.49
C GLU A 43 -6.12 0.61 4.99
N CYS A 44 -5.40 1.73 5.03
CA CYS A 44 -4.05 1.82 4.50
C CYS A 44 -3.03 2.01 5.60
N TYR A 45 -1.84 1.44 5.40
CA TYR A 45 -0.64 1.87 6.09
C TYR A 45 -0.14 3.16 5.45
N VAL A 46 0.03 4.20 6.26
CA VAL A 46 0.51 5.50 5.79
C VAL A 46 1.67 6.01 6.65
N MET A 47 2.52 6.83 6.04
CA MET A 47 3.55 7.60 6.73
C MET A 47 3.43 9.08 6.39
N LYS A 48 4.00 9.94 7.24
CA LYS A 48 4.19 11.36 6.89
C LYS A 48 5.05 11.45 5.62
N ASP A 49 4.71 12.37 4.72
CA ASP A 49 5.50 12.60 3.52
C ASP A 49 6.91 13.11 3.87
N PRO A 50 7.98 12.31 3.68
CA PRO A 50 9.34 12.72 4.02
C PRO A 50 9.88 13.78 3.06
N PHE A 51 9.24 13.98 1.90
CA PHE A 51 9.63 14.96 0.89
C PHE A 51 8.90 16.30 1.06
N CYS A 52 7.87 16.35 1.91
CA CYS A 52 7.09 17.56 2.16
C CYS A 52 6.74 17.70 3.66
N PRO A 53 7.74 17.87 4.55
CA PRO A 53 7.54 17.81 6.00
C PRO A 53 6.71 18.97 6.57
N GLU A 54 6.65 20.10 5.85
CA GLU A 54 5.92 21.32 6.24
C GLU A 54 4.41 21.21 6.01
N LYS A 55 3.97 20.32 5.12
CA LYS A 55 2.55 20.11 4.82
C LYS A 55 2.06 18.89 5.57
N GLU A 56 0.81 18.94 6.03
CA GLU A 56 0.09 17.79 6.60
C GLU A 56 -0.26 16.77 5.50
N LYS A 57 0.76 16.31 4.76
CA LYS A 57 0.66 15.33 3.69
C LYS A 57 1.14 13.98 4.18
N PHE A 58 0.54 12.94 3.60
CA PHE A 58 0.85 11.56 3.89
C PHE A 58 1.10 10.79 2.60
N LEU A 59 1.89 9.72 2.71
CA LEU A 59 2.11 8.75 1.65
C LEU A 59 1.42 7.43 2.02
N VAL A 60 0.73 6.85 1.05
CA VAL A 60 0.14 5.51 1.18
C VAL A 60 1.19 4.48 0.83
N LEU A 61 1.53 3.62 1.78
CA LEU A 61 2.54 2.56 1.62
C LEU A 61 1.94 1.31 1.00
N GLY A 62 0.74 0.94 1.46
CA GLY A 62 0.07 -0.29 1.09
C GLY A 62 -1.15 -0.56 1.94
N SER A 63 -1.75 -1.73 1.72
CA SER A 63 -2.92 -2.24 2.46
C SER A 63 -2.88 -3.78 2.46
N THR A 64 -3.92 -4.42 2.95
CA THR A 64 -4.07 -5.88 2.93
C THR A 64 -4.81 -6.33 1.67
N CYS A 65 -4.40 -7.47 1.11
CA CYS A 65 -5.12 -8.09 0.02
C CYS A 65 -6.52 -8.52 0.49
N SER A 66 -7.56 -8.18 -0.25
CA SER A 66 -8.94 -8.51 0.12
C SER A 66 -9.31 -9.99 -0.02
N LEU A 67 -8.43 -10.81 -0.60
CA LEU A 67 -8.65 -12.25 -0.78
C LEU A 67 -7.79 -13.08 0.19
N CYS A 68 -6.49 -12.81 0.27
CA CYS A 68 -5.57 -13.60 1.10
C CYS A 68 -5.07 -12.87 2.35
N HIS A 69 -5.53 -11.63 2.60
CA HIS A 69 -5.18 -10.80 3.74
C HIS A 69 -3.70 -10.43 3.91
N LYS A 70 -2.84 -10.85 2.97
CA LYS A 70 -1.42 -10.48 2.95
C LYS A 70 -1.22 -8.98 2.81
N THR A 71 -0.24 -8.47 3.53
CA THR A 71 0.19 -7.07 3.46
C THR A 71 0.93 -6.82 2.15
N VAL A 72 0.45 -5.88 1.34
CA VAL A 72 1.01 -5.58 0.01
C VAL A 72 1.15 -4.08 -0.23
N CYS A 73 2.28 -3.68 -0.81
CA CYS A 73 2.55 -2.28 -1.10
C CYS A 73 1.76 -1.78 -2.31
N VAL A 74 1.69 -0.46 -2.47
CA VAL A 74 1.07 0.20 -3.63
C VAL A 74 1.83 -0.01 -4.95
N GLY A 75 2.97 -0.69 -4.91
CA GLY A 75 3.76 -1.00 -6.10
C GLY A 75 2.96 -1.80 -7.12
N ALA A 76 3.04 -1.39 -8.39
CA ALA A 76 2.27 -1.96 -9.49
C ALA A 76 2.67 -3.41 -9.84
N ASP A 77 3.72 -3.95 -9.21
CA ASP A 77 4.15 -5.35 -9.32
C ASP A 77 3.72 -6.19 -8.10
N CYS A 78 3.12 -5.56 -7.08
CA CYS A 78 2.67 -6.21 -5.85
C CYS A 78 1.15 -6.20 -5.72
N SER A 79 0.50 -5.10 -6.05
CA SER A 79 -0.95 -5.00 -5.90
C SER A 79 -1.64 -4.14 -6.95
N LEU A 80 -2.94 -4.33 -7.04
CA LEU A 80 -3.87 -3.54 -7.84
C LEU A 80 -4.97 -3.02 -6.91
N PHE A 81 -5.34 -1.75 -7.05
CA PHE A 81 -6.54 -1.19 -6.42
C PHE A 81 -7.61 -0.95 -7.49
N TYR A 82 -8.83 -1.42 -7.23
CA TYR A 82 -10.01 -1.12 -8.05
C TYR A 82 -11.15 -0.64 -7.14
N THR A 83 -11.91 -1.57 -6.55
CA THR A 83 -12.85 -1.31 -5.45
C THR A 83 -12.23 -1.63 -4.10
N LYS A 84 -11.27 -2.55 -4.09
CA LYS A 84 -10.42 -2.93 -2.97
C LYS A 84 -9.02 -3.27 -3.49
N ARG A 85 -8.03 -3.40 -2.60
CA ARG A 85 -6.70 -3.89 -2.98
C ARG A 85 -6.62 -5.40 -3.04
N PHE A 86 -5.99 -5.88 -4.11
CA PHE A 86 -5.70 -7.29 -4.33
C PHE A 86 -4.21 -7.44 -4.66
N CYS A 87 -3.56 -8.46 -4.08
CA CYS A 87 -2.20 -8.80 -4.47
C CYS A 87 -2.18 -9.40 -5.88
N LEU A 88 -1.11 -9.17 -6.64
CA LEU A 88 -1.06 -9.66 -8.02
C LEU A 88 -1.11 -11.18 -8.15
N ARG A 89 -0.79 -11.93 -7.09
CA ARG A 89 -0.99 -13.39 -7.07
C ARG A 89 -2.49 -13.72 -7.16
N CYS A 90 -3.31 -13.16 -6.26
CA CYS A 90 -4.75 -13.37 -6.27
C CYS A 90 -5.42 -12.80 -7.54
N VAL A 91 -4.94 -11.67 -8.06
CA VAL A 91 -5.48 -11.12 -9.31
C VAL A 91 -5.27 -12.08 -10.48
N ARG A 92 -4.10 -12.74 -10.58
CA ARG A 92 -3.84 -13.72 -11.64
C ARG A 92 -4.65 -15.00 -11.47
N GLU A 93 -4.85 -15.44 -10.23
CA GLU A 93 -5.63 -16.64 -9.90
C GLU A 93 -7.13 -16.47 -10.18
N HIS A 94 -7.65 -15.25 -10.04
CA HIS A 94 -9.06 -14.92 -10.24
C HIS A 94 -9.27 -13.92 -11.39
N LEU A 95 -8.40 -13.93 -12.40
CA LEU A 95 -8.35 -12.90 -13.45
C LEU A 95 -9.68 -12.78 -14.22
N ASP A 96 -10.36 -13.90 -14.41
CA ASP A 96 -11.66 -14.05 -15.06
C ASP A 96 -12.79 -13.30 -14.32
N GLN A 97 -12.63 -13.05 -13.02
CA GLN A 97 -13.61 -12.32 -12.20
C GLN A 97 -13.41 -10.79 -12.24
N PHE A 98 -12.28 -10.31 -12.80
CA PHE A 98 -12.03 -8.88 -12.96
C PHE A 98 -12.64 -8.33 -14.25
N PRO A 99 -13.02 -7.03 -14.30
CA PRO A 99 -13.50 -6.40 -15.53
C PRO A 99 -12.53 -6.53 -16.72
N PRO A 100 -13.02 -6.66 -17.97
CA PRO A 100 -12.18 -6.84 -19.17
C PRO A 100 -11.03 -5.84 -19.36
N PRO A 101 -11.18 -4.53 -19.02
CA PRO A 101 -10.06 -3.58 -19.11
C PRO A 101 -8.88 -3.96 -18.21
N ILE A 102 -9.16 -4.45 -17.00
CA ILE A 102 -8.12 -4.88 -16.05
C ILE A 102 -7.44 -6.15 -16.57
N GLN A 103 -8.20 -7.08 -17.12
CA GLN A 103 -7.66 -8.29 -17.74
C GLN A 103 -6.68 -7.94 -18.86
N ALA A 104 -7.08 -7.05 -19.77
CA ALA A 104 -6.25 -6.63 -20.91
C ALA A 104 -4.94 -5.96 -20.48
N GLU A 105 -4.97 -5.08 -19.48
CA GLU A 105 -3.77 -4.42 -18.97
C GLU A 105 -2.78 -5.41 -18.34
N LEU A 106 -3.28 -6.40 -17.60
CA LEU A 106 -2.45 -7.42 -16.95
C LEU A 106 -1.87 -8.43 -17.94
N MET A 107 -2.58 -8.74 -19.03
CA MET A 107 -2.07 -9.60 -20.11
C MET A 107 -0.91 -8.94 -20.88
N LYS A 108 -0.92 -7.61 -21.01
CA LYS A 108 0.18 -6.86 -21.66
C LYS A 108 1.41 -6.75 -20.77
N LYS A 109 1.24 -6.80 -19.45
CA LYS A 109 2.31 -6.58 -18.48
C LYS A 109 3.08 -7.87 -18.22
N LYS A 110 4.25 -8.02 -18.85
CA LYS A 110 5.20 -9.10 -18.48
C LYS A 110 5.68 -8.90 -17.04
N PRO A 111 5.80 -9.96 -16.21
CA PRO A 111 6.34 -9.83 -14.88
C PRO A 111 7.81 -9.42 -14.97
N THR A 112 8.10 -8.14 -14.70
CA THR A 112 9.46 -7.67 -14.46
C THR A 112 9.84 -8.04 -13.04
N GLY A 113 10.38 -9.25 -12.86
CA GLY A 113 11.00 -9.65 -11.61
C GLY A 113 12.19 -8.73 -11.32
N LYS A 114 12.03 -7.77 -10.42
CA LYS A 114 13.17 -7.08 -9.81
C LYS A 114 13.52 -7.83 -8.53
N THR A 115 14.65 -8.52 -8.55
CA THR A 115 15.34 -9.00 -7.35
C THR A 115 15.61 -7.79 -6.45
N PRO A 116 15.29 -7.81 -5.15
CA PRO A 116 15.73 -6.78 -4.23
C PRO A 116 17.26 -6.73 -4.26
N GLY A 117 17.82 -5.54 -4.46
CA GLY A 117 19.27 -5.33 -4.45
C GLY A 117 19.84 -5.80 -3.13
N LEU A 118 20.72 -6.80 -3.20
CA LEU A 118 21.62 -7.17 -2.13
C LEU A 118 22.48 -5.94 -1.82
N ALA A 119 22.25 -5.32 -0.67
CA ALA A 119 23.19 -4.37 -0.10
C ALA A 119 24.40 -5.18 0.36
N SER A 120 25.43 -5.24 -0.49
CA SER A 120 26.76 -5.70 -0.10
C SER A 120 27.37 -4.62 0.80
N SER A 121 27.64 -4.98 2.06
CA SER A 121 28.69 -4.35 2.88
C SER A 121 29.91 -5.26 2.90
#